data_AF-A0A151M9H9-F1
#
_entry.id   AF-A0A151M9H9-F1
#
_cell.length_a   1.000
_cell.length_b   1.000
_cell.length_c   1.000
_cell.angle_alpha   90.00
_cell.angle_beta   90.00
_cell.angle_gamma   90.00
#
_symmetry.space_group_name_H-M   'P 1'
#
loop_
_entity.id
_entity.type
_entity.pdbx_description
1 polymer ?
#
loop_
_entity_poly.entity_id
_entity_poly.type
_entity_poly.pdbx_seq_one_letter_code
_entity_poly.pdbx_strand_id
1 'polypeptide(L)'
;MFASSTEEIKEDRKHAVAVPKESETITKSCYFGPGPHFRRVLFRLGGQSPLISYYLKMHEITNVSNSLTYKMKRTEIYKLPPVAPTYRDVIKERQRLRKEFQEDYTVQQNKHKEAIEEIKQQRKKTDQQFQRLIENKSMHPTELRLSTDMLMNELVLMKICTSAPY
;
A
#
# COMPACT_ATOMS: atom_id res chain seq x y z
N MET A 1 28.06 -23.88 -1.82
CA MET A 1 28.57 -24.19 -0.46
C MET A 1 29.41 -23.02 -0.03
N PHE A 2 28.92 -22.17 0.88
CA PHE A 2 29.72 -21.08 1.43
C PHE A 2 29.82 -21.31 2.93
N ALA A 3 31.07 -21.38 3.38
CA ALA A 3 31.47 -21.86 4.68
C ALA A 3 31.17 -20.83 5.79
N SER A 4 30.73 -21.39 6.90
CA SER A 4 30.48 -20.76 8.20
C SER A 4 31.81 -20.41 8.88
N SER A 5 31.92 -19.20 9.42
CA SER A 5 32.90 -18.88 10.47
C SER A 5 32.22 -18.00 11.52
N THR A 6 31.77 -18.65 12.59
CA THR A 6 31.31 -18.06 13.83
C THR A 6 32.50 -17.93 14.77
N GLU A 7 32.95 -16.71 15.04
CA GLU A 7 33.83 -16.43 16.18
C GLU A 7 32.98 -15.90 17.33
N GLU A 8 32.92 -16.69 18.39
CA GLU A 8 32.22 -16.39 19.63
C GLU A 8 33.08 -15.43 20.47
N ILE A 9 32.60 -14.20 20.67
CA ILE A 9 33.12 -13.30 21.71
C ILE A 9 32.27 -13.52 22.97
N LYS A 10 32.85 -14.17 23.98
CA LYS A 10 32.29 -14.24 25.34
C LYS A 10 32.52 -12.89 26.03
N GLU A 11 31.44 -12.16 26.27
CA GLU A 11 31.46 -10.95 27.09
C GLU A 11 30.78 -11.23 28.44
N ASP A 12 31.58 -11.23 29.51
CA ASP A 12 31.15 -11.42 30.89
C ASP A 12 30.32 -10.23 31.40
N ARG A 13 29.00 -10.29 31.27
CA ARG A 13 28.08 -9.34 31.92
C ARG A 13 27.60 -9.88 33.28
N LYS A 14 28.46 -9.74 34.29
CA LYS A 14 28.00 -9.61 35.68
C LYS A 14 27.41 -8.19 35.84
N HIS A 15 26.44 -8.00 36.73
CA HIS A 15 25.54 -6.82 36.91
C HIS A 15 24.19 -6.93 36.18
N ALA A 16 23.41 -7.95 36.53
CA ALA A 16 21.96 -7.92 36.34
C ALA A 16 21.35 -6.89 37.30
N VAL A 17 21.18 -5.65 36.83
CA VAL A 17 20.25 -4.71 37.47
C VAL A 17 18.86 -5.27 37.23
N ALA A 18 18.17 -5.63 38.30
CA ALA A 18 16.80 -6.10 38.26
C ALA A 18 15.93 -4.98 37.65
N VAL A 19 15.59 -5.13 36.37
CA VAL A 19 14.58 -4.32 35.70
C VAL A 19 13.27 -4.54 36.46
N PRO A 20 12.62 -3.48 36.98
CA PRO A 20 11.31 -3.62 37.61
C PRO A 20 10.35 -4.26 36.60
N LYS A 21 9.72 -5.36 36.99
CA LYS A 21 8.66 -6.01 36.21
C LYS A 21 7.58 -4.96 35.93
N GLU A 22 7.51 -4.50 34.69
CA GLU A 22 6.45 -3.63 34.22
C GLU A 22 5.13 -4.37 34.44
N SER A 23 4.34 -3.89 35.40
CA SER A 23 2.94 -4.27 35.53
C SER A 23 2.28 -4.09 34.16
N GLU A 24 1.55 -5.10 33.70
CA GLU A 24 0.76 -5.11 32.45
C GLU A 24 -0.27 -3.97 32.46
N THR A 25 0.21 -2.75 32.26
CA THR A 25 -0.62 -1.58 32.04
C THR A 25 -0.97 -1.64 30.57
N ILE A 26 -2.25 -1.88 30.27
CA ILE A 26 -2.79 -1.82 28.91
C ILE A 26 -2.38 -0.47 28.32
N THR A 27 -1.36 -0.47 27.47
CA THR A 27 -0.77 0.75 26.93
C THR A 27 -1.79 1.33 25.95
N LYS A 28 -2.46 2.41 26.36
CA LYS A 28 -3.42 3.11 25.50
C LYS A 28 -2.65 3.87 24.42
N SER A 29 -3.02 3.68 23.16
CA SER A 29 -2.45 4.43 22.04
C SER A 29 -2.91 5.88 22.05
N CYS A 30 -2.01 6.79 21.69
CA CYS A 30 -2.34 8.20 21.54
C CYS A 30 -3.23 8.43 20.31
N TYR A 31 -4.02 9.50 20.36
CA TYR A 31 -4.76 10.02 19.21
C TYR A 31 -3.81 10.43 18.08
N PHE A 32 -4.25 10.17 16.86
CA PHE A 32 -3.53 10.54 15.65
C PHE A 32 -3.70 12.05 15.38
N GLY A 33 -2.61 12.73 15.06
CA GLY A 33 -2.62 14.14 14.65
C GLY A 33 -2.00 15.09 15.69
N PRO A 34 -2.22 16.41 15.54
CA PRO A 34 -1.61 17.39 16.42
C PRO A 34 -2.17 17.28 17.85
N GLY A 35 -1.27 17.40 18.83
CA GLY A 35 -1.62 17.42 20.24
C GLY A 35 -2.35 18.70 20.68
N PRO A 36 -2.64 18.82 21.99
CA PRO A 36 -3.27 20.02 22.54
C PRO A 36 -2.43 21.28 22.28
N HIS A 37 -3.11 22.40 22.09
CA HIS A 37 -2.44 23.69 22.05
C HIS A 37 -2.27 24.25 23.45
N PHE A 38 -1.06 24.76 23.72
CA PHE A 38 -0.69 25.31 25.01
C PHE A 38 -0.50 26.82 24.93
N ARG A 39 -0.88 27.51 26.01
CA ARG A 39 -0.62 28.95 26.18
C ARG A 39 0.04 29.19 27.53
N ARG A 40 1.01 30.12 27.56
CA ARG A 40 1.57 30.63 28.81
C ARG A 40 0.64 31.70 29.38
N VAL A 41 0.20 31.50 30.61
CA VAL A 41 -0.63 32.45 31.35
C VAL A 41 0.06 32.87 32.64
N LEU A 42 -0.18 34.11 33.06
CA LEU A 42 0.30 34.63 34.33
C LEU A 42 -0.71 34.24 35.41
N PHE A 43 -0.35 33.25 36.21
CA PHE A 43 -1.13 32.85 37.37
C PHE A 43 -0.66 33.65 38.59
N ARG A 44 -1.60 34.25 39.32
CA ARG A 44 -1.30 34.96 40.55
C ARG A 44 -1.22 33.93 41.67
N LEU A 45 -0.02 33.71 42.22
CA LEU A 45 0.15 32.87 43.42
C LEU A 45 -0.34 33.61 44.67
N GLY A 46 -0.17 34.93 44.68
CA GLY A 46 -0.62 35.78 45.76
C GLY A 46 -1.92 36.52 45.45
N GLY A 47 -2.83 36.46 46.41
CA GLY A 47 -4.12 37.13 46.47
C GLY A 47 -4.84 36.69 47.75
N GLN A 48 -5.80 37.48 48.24
CA GLN A 48 -6.66 36.98 49.31
C GLN A 48 -7.46 35.79 48.81
N SER A 49 -7.44 34.69 49.56
CA SER A 49 -8.37 33.59 49.28
C SER A 49 -9.81 34.12 49.37
N PRO A 50 -10.78 33.53 48.66
CA PRO A 50 -12.18 33.94 48.76
C PRO A 50 -12.68 33.94 50.22
N LEU A 51 -12.20 32.98 51.02
CA LEU A 51 -12.53 32.85 52.44
C LEU A 51 -11.96 34.01 53.28
N ILE A 52 -10.69 34.35 53.06
CA ILE A 52 -10.02 35.46 53.76
C ILE A 52 -10.65 36.80 53.34
N SER A 53 -10.98 36.95 52.05
CA SER A 53 -11.66 38.14 51.53
C SER A 53 -13.03 38.33 52.19
N TYR A 54 -13.79 37.24 52.34
CA TYR A 54 -15.09 37.25 53.00
C TYR A 54 -14.98 37.62 54.48
N TYR A 55 -14.03 37.02 55.20
CA TYR A 55 -13.79 37.31 56.62
C TYR A 55 -13.45 38.79 56.84
N LEU A 56 -12.52 39.34 56.07
CA LEU A 56 -12.12 40.75 56.19
C LEU A 56 -13.25 41.71 55.85
N LYS A 57 -14.08 41.36 54.85
CA LYS A 57 -15.30 42.11 54.51
C LYS A 57 -16.31 42.09 55.66
N MET A 58 -16.50 40.94 56.32
CA MET A 58 -17.44 40.79 57.44
C MET A 58 -17.04 41.64 58.64
N HIS A 59 -15.74 41.86 58.84
CA HIS A 59 -15.19 42.62 59.97
C HIS A 59 -14.82 44.06 59.62
N GLU A 60 -15.25 44.57 58.46
CA GLU A 60 -14.98 45.96 58.00
C GLU A 60 -13.49 46.34 57.97
N ILE A 61 -12.61 45.35 57.78
CA ILE A 61 -11.16 45.57 57.74
C ILE A 61 -10.78 46.06 56.34
N THR A 62 -10.82 47.37 56.14
CA THR A 62 -10.31 48.03 54.94
C THR A 62 -8.80 48.20 55.01
N ASN A 63 -8.09 47.75 53.97
CA ASN A 63 -6.64 47.91 53.73
C ASN A 63 -5.71 46.82 54.30
N VAL A 64 -5.95 45.55 53.97
CA VAL A 64 -4.83 44.60 53.92
C VAL A 64 -4.16 44.79 52.56
N SER A 65 -3.02 45.46 52.54
CA SER A 65 -2.22 45.57 51.33
C SER A 65 -1.98 44.17 50.78
N ASN A 66 -2.34 43.95 49.50
CA ASN A 66 -2.07 42.69 48.80
C ASN A 66 -0.55 42.57 48.59
N SER A 67 0.21 42.36 49.67
CA SER A 67 1.64 42.69 49.72
C SER A 67 2.56 41.71 49.02
N LEU A 68 2.03 40.70 48.33
CA LEU A 68 2.86 39.81 47.54
C LEU A 68 2.13 39.35 46.28
N THR A 69 1.94 40.23 45.30
CA THR A 69 1.45 39.86 43.97
C THR A 69 2.55 39.13 43.17
N TYR A 70 3.03 37.99 43.69
CA TYR A 70 3.93 37.12 42.93
C TYR A 70 3.13 36.47 41.80
N LYS A 71 3.53 36.75 40.56
CA LYS A 71 2.94 36.16 39.36
C LYS A 71 3.85 35.04 38.88
N MET A 72 3.32 33.82 38.82
CA MET A 72 4.00 32.67 38.24
C MET A 72 3.53 32.46 36.80
N LYS A 73 4.47 32.19 35.90
CA LYS A 73 4.13 31.73 34.55
C LYS A 73 3.76 30.26 34.63
N ARG A 74 2.54 29.90 34.25
CA ARG A 74 2.15 28.49 34.06
C ARG A 74 1.69 28.26 32.63
N THR A 75 1.87 27.04 32.15
CA THR A 75 1.43 26.62 30.83
C THR A 75 0.10 25.88 30.98
N GLU A 76 -0.94 26.37 30.31
CA GLU A 76 -2.26 25.75 30.33
C GLU A 76 -2.63 25.23 28.94
N ILE A 77 -3.48 24.21 28.91
CA ILE A 77 -4.12 23.76 27.68
C ILE A 77 -5.15 24.83 27.29
N TYR A 78 -4.91 25.48 26.18
CA TYR A 78 -5.79 26.50 25.62
C TYR A 78 -6.87 25.90 24.71
N LYS A 79 -6.54 24.83 23.98
CA LYS A 79 -7.45 24.14 23.08
C LYS A 79 -7.17 22.64 23.11
N LEU A 80 -8.20 21.86 23.42
CA LEU A 80 -8.15 20.41 23.31
C LEU A 80 -8.16 20.00 21.83
N PRO A 81 -7.42 18.94 21.46
CA PRO A 81 -7.49 18.40 20.12
C PRO A 81 -8.89 17.78 19.89
N PRO A 82 -9.41 17.81 18.66
CA PRO A 82 -10.64 17.09 18.33
C PRO A 82 -10.45 15.59 18.56
N VAL A 83 -11.55 14.88 18.82
CA VAL A 83 -11.53 13.42 18.93
C VAL A 83 -11.13 12.86 17.56
N ALA A 84 -9.97 12.19 17.53
CA ALA A 84 -9.38 11.60 16.34
C ALA A 84 -9.28 10.07 16.51
N PRO A 85 -9.07 9.29 15.44
CA PRO A 85 -8.68 7.89 15.59
C PRO A 85 -7.33 7.79 16.29
N THR A 86 -7.04 6.68 16.99
CA THR A 86 -5.70 6.48 17.56
C THR A 86 -4.74 5.94 16.52
N TYR A 87 -3.43 6.09 16.75
CA TYR A 87 -2.42 5.47 15.87
C TYR A 87 -2.64 3.96 15.68
N ARG A 88 -3.10 3.28 16.73
CA ARG A 88 -3.41 1.85 16.67
C ARG A 88 -4.55 1.55 15.71
N ASP A 89 -5.58 2.38 15.70
CA ASP A 89 -6.74 2.22 14.81
C ASP A 89 -6.32 2.44 13.36
N VAL A 90 -5.53 3.49 13.09
CA VAL A 90 -5.00 3.78 11.76
C VAL A 90 -4.12 2.64 11.24
N ILE A 91 -3.25 2.07 12.09
CA ILE A 91 -2.40 0.93 11.72
C ILE A 91 -3.26 -0.30 11.40
N LYS A 92 -4.27 -0.60 12.22
CA LYS A 92 -5.19 -1.72 11.98
C LYS A 92 -5.93 -1.58 10.65
N GLU A 93 -6.47 -0.38 10.37
CA GLU A 93 -7.15 -0.09 9.11
C GLU A 93 -6.21 -0.27 7.91
N ARG A 94 -4.98 0.24 8.00
CA ARG A 94 -3.97 0.04 6.93
C ARG A 94 -3.63 -1.43 6.71
N GLN A 95 -3.52 -2.21 7.78
CA GLN A 95 -3.27 -3.65 7.68
C GLN A 95 -4.46 -4.39 7.04
N ARG A 96 -5.69 -4.00 7.37
CA ARG A 96 -6.90 -4.55 6.76
C ARG A 96 -6.91 -4.28 5.25
N LEU A 97 -6.75 -3.02 4.85
CA LEU A 97 -6.74 -2.63 3.44
C LEU A 97 -5.64 -3.35 2.66
N ARG A 98 -4.45 -3.51 3.24
CA ARG A 98 -3.37 -4.27 2.60
C ARG A 98 -3.79 -5.71 2.26
N LYS A 99 -4.51 -6.38 3.15
CA LYS A 99 -4.98 -7.75 2.91
C LYS A 99 -6.01 -7.80 1.78
N GLU A 100 -6.97 -6.88 1.81
CA GLU A 100 -8.00 -6.74 0.77
C GLU A 100 -7.37 -6.51 -0.61
N PHE A 101 -6.43 -5.56 -0.71
CA PHE A 101 -5.70 -5.34 -1.97
C PHE A 101 -4.88 -6.54 -2.42
N GLN A 102 -4.32 -7.30 -1.48
CA GLN A 102 -3.55 -8.50 -1.81
C GLN A 102 -4.46 -9.61 -2.36
N GLU A 103 -5.65 -9.78 -1.77
CA GLU A 103 -6.67 -10.72 -2.25
C GLU A 103 -7.14 -10.34 -3.66
N ASP A 104 -7.51 -9.07 -3.88
CA ASP A 104 -7.91 -8.55 -5.18
C ASP A 104 -6.83 -8.74 -6.25
N TYR A 105 -5.59 -8.39 -5.91
CA TYR A 105 -4.44 -8.57 -6.81
C TYR A 105 -4.26 -10.04 -7.20
N THR A 106 -4.38 -10.95 -6.23
CA THR A 106 -4.25 -12.40 -6.47
C THR A 106 -5.33 -12.91 -7.42
N VAL A 107 -6.58 -12.47 -7.23
CA VAL A 107 -7.69 -12.83 -8.12
C VAL A 107 -7.43 -12.35 -9.55
N GLN A 108 -7.00 -11.10 -9.73
CA GLN A 108 -6.69 -10.57 -11.06
C GLN A 108 -5.51 -11.30 -11.70
N GLN A 109 -4.47 -11.57 -10.93
CA GLN A 109 -3.30 -12.31 -11.40
C GLN A 109 -3.68 -13.71 -11.92
N ASN A 110 -4.56 -14.42 -11.21
CA ASN A 110 -5.06 -15.72 -11.63
C ASN A 110 -5.88 -15.63 -12.93
N LYS A 111 -6.79 -14.65 -13.03
CA LYS A 111 -7.56 -14.41 -14.27
C LYS A 111 -6.65 -14.15 -15.48
N HIS A 112 -5.62 -13.32 -15.30
CA HIS A 112 -4.66 -13.06 -16.36
C HIS A 112 -3.87 -14.31 -16.74
N LYS A 113 -3.48 -15.13 -15.75
CA LYS A 113 -2.79 -16.39 -16.01
C LYS A 113 -3.66 -17.37 -16.81
N GLU A 114 -4.92 -17.51 -16.44
CA GLU A 114 -5.89 -18.34 -17.17
C GLU A 114 -6.09 -17.86 -18.61
N ALA A 115 -6.27 -16.55 -18.81
CA ALA A 115 -6.41 -15.96 -20.15
C ALA A 115 -5.16 -16.19 -21.02
N ILE A 116 -3.96 -16.09 -20.44
CA ILE A 116 -2.71 -16.38 -21.16
C ILE A 116 -2.66 -17.85 -21.60
N GLU A 117 -3.04 -18.78 -20.72
CA GLU A 117 -3.07 -20.20 -21.05
C GLU A 117 -4.12 -20.51 -22.13
N GLU A 118 -5.28 -19.87 -22.08
CA GLU A 118 -6.30 -20.00 -23.13
C GLU A 118 -5.77 -19.52 -24.49
N ILE A 119 -5.14 -18.33 -24.52
CA ILE A 119 -4.53 -17.78 -25.75
C ILE A 119 -3.46 -18.73 -26.30
N LYS A 120 -2.63 -19.32 -25.44
CA LYS A 120 -1.63 -20.31 -25.87
C LYS A 120 -2.27 -21.55 -26.49
N GLN A 121 -3.35 -22.06 -25.89
CA GLN A 121 -4.06 -23.22 -26.42
C GLN A 121 -4.72 -22.91 -27.77
N GLN A 122 -5.33 -21.73 -27.90
CA GLN A 122 -5.91 -21.29 -29.17
C GLN A 122 -4.85 -21.20 -30.27
N ARG A 123 -3.70 -20.55 -29.98
CA ARG A 123 -2.56 -20.50 -30.92
C ARG A 123 -2.11 -21.88 -31.37
N LYS A 124 -1.92 -22.82 -30.44
CA LYS A 124 -1.54 -24.19 -30.76
C LYS A 124 -2.55 -24.88 -31.69
N LYS A 125 -3.85 -24.69 -31.47
CA LYS A 125 -4.90 -25.25 -32.35
C LYS A 125 -4.84 -24.62 -33.75
N THR A 126 -4.68 -23.30 -33.82
CA THR A 126 -4.54 -22.57 -35.09
C THR A 126 -3.32 -23.04 -35.87
N ASP A 127 -2.17 -23.20 -35.21
CA ASP A 127 -0.93 -23.67 -35.84
C ASP A 127 -1.11 -25.10 -36.39
N GLN A 128 -1.78 -25.98 -35.65
CA GLN A 128 -2.11 -27.33 -36.13
C GLN A 128 -3.04 -27.31 -37.35
N GLN A 129 -4.05 -26.43 -37.38
CA GLN A 129 -4.94 -26.29 -38.53
C GLN A 129 -4.18 -25.74 -39.75
N PHE A 130 -3.32 -24.75 -39.54
CA PHE A 130 -2.48 -24.19 -40.58
C PHE A 130 -1.54 -25.23 -41.18
N GLN A 131 -0.91 -26.05 -40.33
CA GLN A 131 -0.03 -27.14 -40.77
C GLN A 131 -0.79 -28.18 -41.61
N ARG A 132 -2.00 -28.58 -41.20
CA ARG A 132 -2.85 -29.49 -41.99
C ARG A 132 -3.22 -28.92 -43.36
N LEU A 133 -3.51 -27.62 -43.43
CA LEU A 133 -3.80 -26.94 -44.70
C LEU A 133 -2.59 -26.93 -45.64
N ILE A 134 -1.39 -26.69 -45.10
CA ILE A 134 -0.13 -26.79 -45.85
C ILE A 134 0.05 -28.20 -46.38
N GLU A 135 -0.07 -29.21 -45.52
CA GLU A 135 0.08 -30.62 -45.90
C GLU A 135 -0.92 -31.01 -46.99
N ASN A 136 -2.21 -30.69 -46.82
CA ASN A 136 -3.23 -30.99 -47.83
C ASN A 136 -2.91 -30.33 -49.18
N LYS A 137 -2.52 -29.05 -49.20
CA LYS A 137 -2.13 -28.36 -50.45
C LYS A 137 -0.85 -28.94 -51.05
N SER A 138 0.07 -29.41 -50.21
CA SER A 138 1.31 -30.08 -50.60
C SER A 138 1.09 -31.50 -51.14
N MET A 139 0.00 -32.18 -50.81
CA MET A 139 -0.32 -33.56 -51.24
C MET A 139 -1.02 -33.63 -52.60
N HIS A 140 -1.51 -32.50 -53.13
CA HIS A 140 -2.04 -32.38 -54.51
C HIS A 140 -1.12 -31.57 -55.46
N PRO A 141 0.22 -31.78 -55.46
CA PRO A 141 1.12 -31.01 -56.32
C PRO A 141 0.96 -31.43 -57.79
N THR A 142 0.61 -32.70 -58.03
CA THR A 142 0.39 -33.26 -59.36
C THR A 142 -0.87 -32.68 -59.99
N GLU A 143 -1.94 -32.47 -59.24
CA GLU A 143 -3.17 -31.85 -59.73
C GLU A 143 -2.96 -30.38 -60.09
N LEU A 144 -2.20 -29.64 -59.26
CA LEU A 144 -1.80 -28.26 -59.58
C LEU A 144 -0.93 -28.22 -60.84
N ARG A 145 0.02 -29.14 -61.00
CA ARG A 145 0.85 -29.25 -62.22
C ARG A 145 0.03 -29.59 -63.46
N LEU A 146 -0.87 -30.56 -63.37
CA LEU A 146 -1.76 -30.95 -64.47
C LEU A 146 -2.65 -29.77 -64.90
N SER A 147 -3.19 -29.02 -63.95
CA SER A 147 -3.97 -27.81 -64.25
C SER A 147 -3.14 -26.72 -64.91
N THR A 148 -1.91 -26.47 -64.45
CA THR A 148 -1.02 -25.50 -65.11
C THR A 148 -0.61 -25.94 -66.51
N ASP A 149 -0.33 -27.23 -66.70
CA ASP A 149 0.08 -27.78 -68.00
C ASP A 149 -1.07 -27.73 -69.01
N MET A 150 -2.31 -27.98 -68.58
CA MET A 150 -3.51 -27.78 -69.41
C MET A 150 -3.66 -26.34 -69.87
N LEU A 151 -3.53 -25.37 -68.97
CA LEU A 151 -3.62 -23.94 -69.31
C LEU A 151 -2.49 -23.51 -70.26
N MET A 152 -1.27 -24.00 -70.04
CA MET A 152 -0.15 -23.74 -70.93
C MET A 152 -0.40 -24.30 -72.34
N ASN A 153 -0.97 -25.50 -72.44
CA ASN A 153 -1.34 -26.09 -73.73
C ASN A 153 -2.46 -25.29 -74.43
N GLU A 154 -3.49 -24.84 -73.72
CA GLU A 154 -4.51 -23.96 -74.29
C GLU A 154 -3.93 -22.64 -74.80
N LEU A 155 -3.02 -22.01 -74.05
CA LEU A 155 -2.35 -20.79 -74.47
C LEU A 155 -1.44 -21.01 -75.70
N VAL A 156 -0.79 -22.16 -75.79
CA VAL A 156 0.02 -22.54 -76.96
C VAL A 156 -0.87 -22.79 -78.18
N LEU A 157 -1.98 -23.49 -78.03
CA LEU A 157 -2.95 -23.73 -79.11
C LEU A 157 -3.58 -22.41 -79.59
N MET A 158 -3.96 -21.51 -78.67
CA MET A 158 -4.44 -20.18 -79.02
C MET A 158 -3.39 -19.39 -79.79
N LYS A 159 -2.11 -19.44 -79.38
CA LYS A 159 -1.01 -18.80 -80.12
C LYS A 159 -0.86 -19.36 -81.54
N ILE A 160 -0.91 -20.68 -81.70
CA ILE A 160 -0.78 -21.35 -83.01
C ILE A 160 -1.94 -20.96 -83.94
N CYS A 161 -3.17 -20.95 -83.43
CA CYS A 161 -4.35 -20.53 -84.18
C CYS A 161 -4.29 -19.04 -84.58
N THR A 162 -3.65 -18.18 -83.78
CA THR A 162 -3.44 -16.75 -84.12
C THR A 162 -2.24 -16.48 -85.03
N SER A 163 -1.31 -17.44 -85.18
CA SER A 163 -0.09 -17.29 -86.00
C SER A 163 -0.16 -17.97 -87.36
N ALA A 164 -1.29 -18.58 -87.73
CA ALA A 164 -1.49 -19.14 -89.07
C ALA A 164 -1.62 -17.99 -90.09
N PRO A 165 -0.71 -17.85 -91.07
CA PRO A 165 -0.82 -16.81 -92.10
C PRO A 165 -1.98 -17.14 -93.05
N TYR A 166 -2.78 -16.13 -93.38
CA TYR A 166 -3.69 -16.15 -94.54
C TYR A 166 -2.89 -16.29 -95.83
#